data_AF-A0A2V9TCD8-F1
#
_entry.id   AF-A0A2V9TCD8-F1
#
_cell.length_a   1.000
_cell.length_b   1.000
_cell.length_c   1.000
_cell.angle_alpha   90.00
_cell.angle_beta   90.00
_cell.angle_gamma   90.00
#
_symmetry.space_group_name_H-M   'P 1'
#
loop_
_entity.id
_entity.type
_entity.pdbx_description
1 polymer ?
#
loop_
_entity_poly.entity_id
_entity_poly.type
_entity_poly.pdbx_seq_one_letter_code
_entity_poly.pdbx_strand_id
1 'polypeptide(L)'
;MGDIKIAVYGKVSQNQKLIPITAEKLTGGWVKVTPTAALAPGEYAVAELLGKEGMNLFVWDFGVNPSAPANATSWKPEPSVTPDKAEGLDRRQ
;
A
#
# COMPACT_ATOMS: atom_id res chain seq x y z
N MET A 1 6.80 18.77 23.74
CA MET A 1 8.22 19.12 23.53
C MET A 1 9.00 17.88 23.92
N GLY A 2 9.58 17.17 22.96
CA GLY A 2 10.19 15.85 23.18
C GLY A 2 11.70 15.95 23.20
N ASP A 3 12.31 15.52 24.31
CA ASP A 3 13.74 15.56 24.55
C ASP A 3 14.49 14.53 23.69
N ILE A 4 15.31 15.02 22.76
CA ILE A 4 16.21 14.18 21.95
C ILE A 4 17.53 14.03 22.71
N LYS A 5 17.82 12.81 23.18
CA LYS A 5 19.12 12.44 23.76
C LYS A 5 20.03 11.90 22.66
N ILE A 6 20.96 12.73 22.19
CA ILE A 6 21.97 12.33 21.19
C ILE A 6 23.12 11.64 21.92
N ALA A 7 23.24 10.32 21.76
CA ALA A 7 24.43 9.59 22.15
C ALA A 7 25.53 9.82 21.10
N VAL A 8 26.58 10.56 21.47
CA VAL A 8 27.79 10.81 20.67
C VAL A 8 28.67 9.55 20.64
N TYR A 9 28.13 8.41 20.15
CA TYR A 9 28.90 7.25 19.71
C TYR A 9 28.00 6.22 18.99
N GLY A 10 27.89 6.33 17.67
CA GLY A 10 27.93 5.19 16.75
C GLY A 10 26.91 4.04 16.84
N LYS A 11 25.77 4.15 17.55
CA LYS A 11 24.66 3.20 17.40
C LYS A 11 23.32 3.95 17.33
N VAL A 12 22.94 4.31 16.11
CA VAL A 12 21.56 4.68 15.80
C VAL A 12 20.74 3.39 15.79
N SER A 13 20.08 3.07 16.89
CA SER A 13 19.04 2.03 16.89
C SER A 13 17.78 2.64 16.27
N GLN A 14 17.57 2.36 14.99
CA GLN A 14 16.35 2.74 14.29
C GLN A 14 15.23 1.77 14.72
N ASN A 15 14.38 2.19 15.64
CA ASN A 15 13.19 1.43 16.01
C ASN A 15 12.13 1.63 14.92
N GLN A 16 12.23 0.84 13.85
CA GLN A 16 11.27 0.89 12.73
C GLN A 16 10.22 -0.21 12.91
N LYS A 17 8.96 0.20 13.05
CA LYS A 17 7.81 -0.70 12.92
C LYS A 17 7.54 -0.90 11.42
N LEU A 18 8.27 -1.82 10.80
CA LEU A 18 8.10 -2.17 9.40
C LEU A 18 6.93 -3.13 9.22
N ILE A 19 6.09 -2.88 8.22
CA ILE A 19 5.02 -3.80 7.80
C ILE A 19 5.51 -4.51 6.54
N PRO A 20 5.52 -5.85 6.49
CA PRO A 20 5.92 -6.56 5.29
C PRO A 20 4.95 -6.25 4.13
N ILE A 21 5.51 -6.06 2.94
CA ILE A 21 4.77 -5.73 1.71
C ILE A 21 5.30 -6.56 0.54
N THR A 22 4.46 -6.79 -0.46
CA THR A 22 4.88 -7.20 -1.80
C THR A 22 4.85 -5.99 -2.73
N ALA A 23 5.81 -5.93 -3.65
CA ALA A 23 5.89 -4.88 -4.67
C ALA A 23 5.92 -5.51 -6.06
N GLU A 24 5.01 -5.06 -6.92
CA GLU A 24 4.89 -5.51 -8.30
C GLU A 24 5.07 -4.33 -9.25
N LYS A 25 5.96 -4.49 -10.24
CA LYS A 25 6.12 -3.48 -11.30
C LYS A 25 4.99 -3.61 -12.28
N LEU A 26 4.29 -2.51 -12.53
CA LEU A 26 3.28 -2.38 -13.56
C LEU A 26 3.86 -1.64 -14.77
N THR A 27 3.10 -1.60 -15.86
CA THR A 27 3.44 -0.80 -17.04
C THR A 27 3.44 0.69 -16.72
N GLY A 28 4.15 1.50 -17.51
CA GLY A 28 4.17 2.96 -17.35
C GLY A 28 4.95 3.46 -16.12
N GLY A 29 5.82 2.63 -15.52
CA GLY A 29 6.64 3.02 -14.37
C GLY A 29 5.92 2.95 -13.02
N TRP A 30 4.70 2.43 -13.00
CA TRP A 30 3.93 2.25 -11.77
C TRP A 30 4.42 1.06 -10.95
N VAL A 31 4.28 1.16 -9.63
CA VAL A 31 4.53 0.07 -8.69
C VAL A 31 3.29 -0.14 -7.84
N LYS A 32 2.78 -1.37 -7.81
CA LYS A 32 1.73 -1.78 -6.89
C LYS A 32 2.37 -2.31 -5.62
N VAL A 33 2.05 -1.68 -4.50
CA VAL A 33 2.48 -2.10 -3.17
C VAL A 33 1.29 -2.73 -2.44
N THR A 34 1.45 -3.95 -1.94
CA THR A 34 0.41 -4.66 -1.20
C THR A 34 0.94 -5.10 0.17
N PRO A 35 0.37 -4.62 1.28
CA PRO A 35 0.66 -5.14 2.61
C PRO A 35 0.35 -6.64 2.71
N THR A 36 1.22 -7.41 3.38
CA THR A 36 0.99 -8.85 3.58
C THR A 36 -0.11 -9.15 4.60
N ALA A 37 -0.55 -8.14 5.34
CA ALA A 37 -1.65 -8.20 6.29
C ALA A 37 -2.45 -6.89 6.24
N ALA A 38 -3.72 -6.96 6.65
CA ALA A 38 -4.55 -5.78 6.76
C ALA A 38 -3.91 -4.76 7.72
N LEU A 39 -3.84 -3.51 7.29
CA LEU A 39 -3.34 -2.42 8.11
C LEU A 39 -4.37 -2.09 9.20
N ALA A 40 -3.88 -1.84 10.42
CA ALA A 40 -4.73 -1.32 11.48
C ALA A 40 -5.20 0.11 11.13
N PRO A 41 -6.30 0.60 11.71
CA PRO A 41 -6.67 2.00 11.56
C PRO A 41 -5.55 2.93 12.06
N GLY A 42 -5.22 3.96 11.29
CA GLY A 42 -4.14 4.88 11.62
C GLY A 42 -3.54 5.60 10.41
N GLU A 43 -2.46 6.34 10.67
CA GLU A 43 -1.70 7.09 9.67
C GLU A 43 -0.45 6.34 9.25
N TYR A 44 -0.18 6.33 7.95
CA TYR A 44 0.90 5.61 7.33
C TYR A 44 1.55 6.47 6.25
N ALA A 45 2.79 6.12 5.89
CA ALA A 45 3.46 6.70 4.74
C ALA A 45 4.22 5.62 3.97
N VAL A 46 4.26 5.76 2.65
CA VAL A 46 5.17 5.02 1.79
C VAL A 46 6.41 5.87 1.56
N ALA A 47 7.58 5.29 1.79
CA ALA A 47 8.87 5.90 1.49
C ALA A 47 9.68 4.97 0.60
N GLU A 48 10.31 5.53 -0.43
CA GLU A 48 11.21 4.82 -1.33
C GLU A 48 12.64 4.82 -0.77
N LEU A 49 13.33 3.68 -0.85
CA LEU A 49 14.75 3.58 -0.53
C LEU A 49 15.58 3.66 -1.82
N LEU A 50 16.44 4.67 -1.91
CA LEU A 50 17.34 4.94 -3.04
C LEU A 50 18.68 4.18 -2.89
N GLY A 51 18.60 2.90 -2.52
CA GLY A 51 19.78 2.05 -2.33
C GLY A 51 20.78 2.62 -1.32
N LYS A 52 22.00 2.96 -1.80
CA LYS A 52 23.07 3.52 -0.95
C LYS A 52 22.94 5.02 -0.71
N GLU A 53 22.09 5.70 -1.47
CA GLU A 53 21.91 7.16 -1.42
C GLU A 53 20.97 7.57 -0.28
N GLY A 54 20.33 6.59 0.38
CA GLY A 54 19.46 6.80 1.52
C GLY A 54 17.99 6.61 1.17
N MET A 55 17.12 7.37 1.82
CA MET A 55 15.67 7.30 1.64
C MET A 55 15.19 8.56 0.91
N ASN A 56 14.24 8.39 -0.01
CA ASN A 56 13.55 9.51 -0.62
C ASN A 56 12.86 10.34 0.47
N LEU A 57 13.11 11.65 0.48
CA LEU A 57 12.53 12.57 1.46
C LEU A 57 11.10 12.97 1.10
N PHE A 58 10.68 12.75 -0.14
CA PHE A 58 9.29 12.86 -0.56
C PHE A 58 8.59 11.54 -0.27
N VAL A 59 7.66 11.58 0.68
CA VAL A 59 6.85 10.43 1.10
C VAL A 59 5.41 10.63 0.69
N TRP A 60 4.68 9.52 0.53
CA TRP A 60 3.25 9.53 0.26
C TRP A 60 2.51 9.10 1.52
N ASP A 61 1.87 10.04 2.21
CA ASP A 61 1.05 9.77 3.39
C ASP A 61 -0.34 9.24 3.00
N PHE A 62 -0.90 8.38 3.85
CA PHE A 62 -2.27 7.90 3.71
C PHE A 62 -2.85 7.46 5.06
N GLY A 63 -4.16 7.60 5.21
CA GLY A 63 -4.90 7.13 6.37
C GLY A 63 -5.65 5.82 6.09
N VAL A 64 -5.65 4.92 7.06
CA VAL A 64 -6.53 3.75 7.10
C VAL A 64 -7.67 4.06 8.06
N ASN A 65 -8.87 4.29 7.53
CA ASN A 65 -10.06 4.57 8.32
C ASN A 65 -11.23 3.69 7.83
N PRO A 66 -11.61 2.64 8.60
CA PRO A 66 -12.73 1.76 8.23
C PRO A 66 -14.09 2.45 8.19
N SER A 67 -14.23 3.61 8.86
CA SER A 67 -15.46 4.39 8.88
C SER A 67 -15.51 5.46 7.79
N ALA A 68 -14.46 5.59 6.98
CA ALA A 68 -14.47 6.54 5.87
C ALA A 68 -15.45 6.10 4.77
N PRO A 69 -16.11 7.06 4.09
CA PRO A 69 -16.90 6.75 2.90
C PRO A 69 -16.04 6.07 1.82
N ALA A 70 -16.69 5.26 0.96
CA ALA A 70 -16.01 4.65 -0.18
C ALA A 70 -15.41 5.73 -1.09
N ASN A 71 -14.16 5.54 -1.50
CA ASN A 71 -13.50 6.45 -2.43
C ASN A 71 -14.12 6.29 -3.85
N ALA A 72 -14.92 7.29 -4.25
CA ALA A 72 -15.63 7.29 -5.52
C ALA A 72 -14.70 7.29 -6.74
N THR A 73 -13.48 7.83 -6.61
CA THR A 73 -12.50 7.92 -7.69
C THR A 73 -11.45 6.80 -7.63
N SER A 74 -11.60 5.83 -6.74
CA SER A 74 -10.67 4.71 -6.66
C SER A 74 -10.73 3.87 -7.94
N TRP A 75 -9.56 3.55 -8.48
CA TRP A 75 -9.45 2.54 -9.53
C TRP A 75 -9.90 1.19 -8.97
N LYS A 76 -10.85 0.54 -9.65
CA LYS A 76 -11.36 -0.78 -9.29
C LYS A 76 -10.93 -1.76 -10.37
N PRO A 77 -10.57 -3.00 -10.01
CA PRO A 77 -10.43 -4.06 -11.00
C PRO A 77 -11.73 -4.13 -11.81
N GLU A 78 -11.61 -4.34 -13.11
CA GLU A 78 -12.77 -4.70 -13.92
C GLU A 78 -13.39 -5.95 -13.31
N PRO A 79 -14.73 -5.99 -13.13
CA PRO A 79 -15.37 -7.19 -12.62
C PRO A 79 -15.01 -8.34 -13.56
N SER A 80 -14.31 -9.34 -13.03
CA SER A 80 -14.01 -10.56 -13.76
C SER A 80 -15.34 -11.11 -14.24
N VAL A 81 -15.52 -11.22 -15.56
CA VAL A 81 -16.71 -11.85 -16.14
C VAL A 81 -16.63 -13.32 -15.77
N THR A 82 -17.23 -13.72 -14.66
CA THR A 82 -17.42 -15.13 -14.33
C THR A 82 -18.36 -15.69 -15.40
N PRO A 83 -17.98 -16.76 -16.13
CA PRO A 83 -18.82 -17.38 -17.14
C PRO A 83 -19.89 -18.24 -16.45
N ASP A 84 -20.78 -17.61 -15.68
CA ASP A 84 -21.93 -18.28 -15.04
C ASP A 84 -23.26 -17.75 -15.58
N LYS A 85 -23.22 -17.30 -16.85
CA LYS A 85 -24.40 -16.99 -17.65
C LYS A 85 -24.22 -17.50 -19.08
N ALA A 86 -23.81 -18.76 -19.20
CA ALA A 86 -23.85 -19.50 -20.46
C ALA A 86 -24.83 -20.70 -20.40
N GLU A 87 -25.62 -20.86 -19.33
CA GLU A 87 -26.58 -21.96 -19.18
C GLU A 87 -28.03 -21.47 -19.21
N GLY A 88 -28.40 -20.69 -20.23
CA GLY A 88 -29.77 -20.18 -20.38
C GLY A 88 -30.20 -19.83 -21.80
N LEU A 89 -29.43 -20.20 -22.83
CA LEU A 89 -29.75 -19.90 -24.23
C LEU A 89 -29.92 -21.14 -25.12
N ASP A 90 -30.02 -22.34 -24.53
CA ASP A 90 -30.28 -23.59 -25.25
C ASP A 90 -31.67 -24.20 -24.92
N ARG A 91 -32.64 -23.35 -24.59
CA ARG A 91 -34.06 -23.73 -24.51
C ARG A 91 -34.94 -22.59 -24.98
N ARG A 92 -34.99 -22.37 -26.29
CA ARG A 92 -36.18 -21.90 -27.03
C ARG A 92 -35.86 -21.83 -28.54
N GLN A 93 -36.41 -22.82 -29.23
CA GLN A 93 -36.80 -22.85 -30.65
C GLN A 93 -35.70 -23.07 -31.69
#